data_AF-A0A2P7U3B1-F1
#
_entry.id   AF-A0A2P7U3B1-F1
#
_cell.length_a   1.000
_cell.length_b   1.000
_cell.length_c   1.000
_cell.angle_alpha   90.00
_cell.angle_beta   90.00
_cell.angle_gamma   90.00
#
_symmetry.space_group_name_H-M   'P 1'
#
loop_
_entity.id
_entity.type
_entity.pdbx_description
1 polymer ?
#
loop_
_entity_poly.entity_id
_entity_poly.type
_entity_poly.pdbx_seq_one_letter_code
_entity_poly.pdbx_strand_id
1 'polypeptide(L)'
;MESNNYFNHLLERLQWTVSDNYSLESFFQGDVILASEKKLQSCTEFFYRILRCKLIQVDWIFNEEFWITNNLSIPEVFAEMMIKYPHYKLYKPSNEFADEMQLKIWLESYFIATEKLESISDRCRLDRGDYPIDMSDERWIQFDREIRKVFLENGVPWDIEHPLFPIDKTRFNIDTGGA
;
A
#
# COMPACT_ATOMS: atom_id res chain seq x y z
N MET A 1 3.32 -19.70 0.72
CA MET A 1 2.27 -19.75 -0.32
C MET A 1 1.32 -18.56 -0.22
N GLU A 2 0.72 -18.28 0.95
CA GLU A 2 -0.20 -17.12 1.11
C GLU A 2 0.46 -15.75 0.90
N SER A 3 1.72 -15.57 1.32
CA SER A 3 2.46 -14.29 1.15
C SER A 3 2.66 -13.92 -0.33
N ASN A 4 3.05 -14.89 -1.18
CA ASN A 4 3.17 -14.65 -2.63
C ASN A 4 1.81 -14.33 -3.28
N ASN A 5 0.74 -14.99 -2.84
CA ASN A 5 -0.60 -14.70 -3.39
C ASN A 5 -1.06 -13.27 -3.06
N TYR A 6 -0.70 -12.75 -1.89
CA TYR A 6 -1.11 -11.39 -1.52
C TYR A 6 -0.24 -10.32 -2.16
N PHE A 7 1.07 -10.55 -2.30
CA PHE A 7 1.92 -9.65 -3.10
C PHE A 7 1.45 -9.56 -4.55
N ASN A 8 1.04 -10.68 -5.15
CA ASN A 8 0.46 -10.70 -6.50
C ASN A 8 -0.80 -9.82 -6.58
N HIS A 9 -1.67 -9.88 -5.58
CA HIS A 9 -2.82 -8.98 -5.51
C HIS A 9 -2.41 -7.51 -5.43
N LEU A 10 -1.37 -7.17 -4.66
CA LEU A 10 -0.86 -5.79 -4.58
C LEU A 10 -0.26 -5.32 -5.91
N LEU A 11 0.43 -6.21 -6.64
CA LEU A 11 0.94 -5.92 -7.99
C LEU A 11 -0.18 -5.69 -9.00
N GLU A 12 -1.24 -6.51 -8.97
CA GLU A 12 -2.44 -6.32 -9.79
C GLU A 12 -2.99 -4.91 -9.59
N ARG A 13 -3.22 -4.54 -8.32
CA ARG A 13 -3.79 -3.22 -7.98
C ARG A 13 -2.86 -2.08 -8.35
N LEU A 14 -1.55 -2.25 -8.18
CA LEU A 14 -0.58 -1.27 -8.65
C LEU A 14 -0.67 -1.07 -10.16
N GLN A 15 -0.74 -2.12 -10.96
CA GLN A 15 -0.85 -1.97 -12.42
C GLN A 15 -2.15 -1.26 -12.81
N TRP A 16 -3.27 -1.56 -12.15
CA TRP A 16 -4.54 -0.91 -12.45
C TRP A 16 -4.52 0.60 -12.19
N THR A 17 -3.66 1.11 -11.29
CA THR A 17 -3.48 2.58 -11.10
C THR A 17 -3.05 3.34 -12.35
N VAL A 18 -2.60 2.66 -13.40
CA VAL A 18 -2.32 3.27 -14.71
C VAL A 18 -3.61 3.63 -15.47
N SER A 19 -4.71 2.91 -15.25
CA SER A 19 -5.98 3.12 -15.95
C SER A 19 -6.95 4.04 -15.20
N ASP A 20 -6.92 4.01 -13.86
CA ASP A 20 -7.85 4.75 -13.00
C ASP A 20 -7.19 5.13 -11.67
N ASN A 21 -7.77 6.12 -10.98
CA ASN A 21 -7.33 6.53 -9.66
C ASN A 21 -7.91 5.59 -8.60
N TYR A 22 -7.06 4.79 -7.98
CA TYR A 22 -7.51 3.86 -6.94
C TYR A 22 -7.32 4.45 -5.55
N SER A 23 -8.37 4.34 -4.74
CA SER A 23 -8.27 4.62 -3.32
C SER A 23 -7.48 3.54 -2.60
N LEU A 24 -7.04 3.88 -1.39
CA LEU A 24 -6.40 2.93 -0.49
C LEU A 24 -7.24 1.67 -0.24
N GLU A 25 -8.56 1.80 -0.06
CA GLU A 25 -9.47 0.66 0.12
C GLU A 25 -9.39 -0.36 -1.03
N SER A 26 -9.13 0.11 -2.26
CA SER A 26 -9.08 -0.74 -3.44
C SER A 26 -7.94 -1.77 -3.40
N PHE A 27 -6.88 -1.50 -2.63
CA PHE A 27 -5.77 -2.42 -2.40
C PHE A 27 -6.05 -3.48 -1.32
N PHE A 28 -7.18 -3.38 -0.61
CA PHE A 28 -7.50 -4.27 0.51
C PHE A 28 -8.65 -5.26 0.26
N GLN A 29 -9.33 -5.21 -0.88
CA GLN A 29 -10.52 -6.04 -1.18
C GLN A 29 -11.56 -6.05 -0.05
N GLY A 30 -12.42 -5.02 0.03
CA GLY A 30 -13.75 -5.05 0.70
C GLY A 30 -13.86 -5.77 2.07
N ASP A 31 -14.17 -5.01 3.11
CA ASP A 31 -14.40 -5.45 4.51
C ASP A 31 -13.26 -6.19 5.21
N VAL A 32 -12.14 -6.38 4.54
CA VAL A 32 -10.92 -6.93 5.13
C VAL A 32 -10.32 -5.87 6.04
N ILE A 33 -10.77 -5.91 7.30
CA ILE A 33 -9.87 -5.93 8.46
C ILE A 33 -8.54 -6.49 7.97
N LEU A 34 -7.43 -5.80 8.21
CA LEU A 34 -6.08 -6.34 8.09
C LEU A 34 -5.92 -7.53 9.08
N ALA A 35 -6.68 -8.60 8.86
CA ALA A 35 -7.04 -9.65 9.81
C ALA A 35 -5.88 -10.62 10.03
N SER A 36 -4.81 -10.45 9.26
CA SER A 36 -3.53 -11.07 9.56
C SER A 36 -2.41 -10.04 9.48
N GLU A 37 -1.57 -10.07 10.52
CA GLU A 37 -0.28 -9.37 10.61
C GLU A 37 0.51 -9.49 9.30
N LYS A 38 0.55 -10.68 8.68
CA LYS A 38 1.28 -10.91 7.43
C LYS A 38 0.76 -10.08 6.26
N LYS A 39 -0.56 -9.91 6.14
CA LYS A 39 -1.16 -9.07 5.09
C LYS A 39 -0.86 -7.60 5.35
N LEU A 40 -0.99 -7.14 6.59
CA LEU A 40 -0.60 -5.78 6.94
C LEU A 40 0.88 -5.51 6.71
N GLN A 41 1.75 -6.45 7.09
CA GLN A 41 3.19 -6.35 6.83
C GLN A 41 3.45 -6.20 5.35
N SER A 42 2.82 -7.05 4.54
CA SER A 42 2.97 -6.99 3.09
C SER A 42 2.47 -5.65 2.53
N CYS A 43 1.33 -5.13 2.98
CA CYS A 43 0.81 -3.83 2.54
C CYS A 43 1.70 -2.66 2.95
N THR A 44 2.07 -2.57 4.23
CA THR A 44 2.93 -1.51 4.75
C THR A 44 4.24 -1.46 3.97
N GLU A 45 4.90 -2.62 3.82
CA GLU A 45 6.14 -2.75 3.07
C GLU A 45 5.99 -2.42 1.58
N PHE A 46 4.85 -2.79 0.99
CA PHE A 46 4.57 -2.53 -0.43
C PHE A 46 4.32 -1.05 -0.68
N PHE A 47 3.42 -0.42 0.08
CA PHE A 47 3.10 1.00 -0.04
C PHE A 47 4.33 1.88 0.20
N TYR A 48 5.11 1.58 1.24
CA TYR A 48 6.38 2.26 1.48
C TYR A 48 7.26 2.23 0.23
N ARG A 49 7.45 1.05 -0.39
CA ARG A 49 8.33 0.90 -1.55
C ARG A 49 7.81 1.59 -2.80
N ILE A 50 6.52 1.45 -3.13
CA ILE A 50 5.96 2.09 -4.34
C ILE A 50 5.97 3.62 -4.23
N LEU A 51 5.76 4.18 -3.02
CA LEU A 51 5.87 5.62 -2.76
C LEU A 51 7.33 6.06 -2.78
N ARG A 52 8.22 5.33 -2.10
CA ARG A 52 9.66 5.63 -2.04
C ARG A 52 10.29 5.60 -3.44
N CYS A 53 9.88 4.66 -4.27
CA CYS A 53 10.36 4.50 -5.64
C CYS A 53 9.67 5.39 -6.66
N LYS A 54 8.72 6.24 -6.21
CA LYS A 54 7.91 7.14 -7.05
C LYS A 54 7.24 6.40 -8.20
N LEU A 55 6.60 5.27 -7.91
CA LEU A 55 5.77 4.54 -8.86
C LEU A 55 4.35 5.10 -8.86
N ILE A 56 3.86 5.46 -7.67
CA ILE A 56 2.63 6.21 -7.50
C ILE A 56 2.94 7.53 -6.78
N GLN A 57 2.05 8.49 -6.98
CA GLN A 57 1.90 9.67 -6.13
C GLN A 57 0.56 9.58 -5.42
N VAL A 58 0.49 10.19 -4.24
CA VAL A 58 -0.76 10.29 -3.51
C VAL A 58 -1.31 11.69 -3.72
N ASP A 59 -2.53 11.80 -4.21
CA ASP A 59 -3.24 13.06 -4.27
C ASP A 59 -3.92 13.30 -2.92
N TRP A 60 -3.29 14.12 -2.07
CA TRP A 60 -3.78 14.43 -0.74
C TRP A 60 -4.49 15.78 -0.74
N ILE A 61 -5.75 15.82 -0.31
CA ILE A 61 -6.52 17.07 -0.18
C ILE A 61 -6.13 17.89 1.08
N PHE A 62 -5.17 17.47 1.93
CA PHE A 62 -4.84 18.20 3.18
C PHE A 62 -3.35 18.44 3.50
N ASN A 63 -3.08 19.73 3.71
CA ASN A 63 -2.04 20.47 4.44
C ASN A 63 -0.63 19.85 4.61
N GLU A 64 0.29 20.28 3.73
CA GLU A 64 1.74 20.02 3.79
C GLU A 64 2.38 20.36 5.17
N GLU A 65 1.78 21.27 5.93
CA GLU A 65 2.28 21.75 7.24
C GLU A 65 2.42 20.67 8.32
N PHE A 66 1.55 19.65 8.33
CA PHE A 66 1.63 18.56 9.33
C PHE A 66 2.87 17.67 9.12
N TRP A 67 3.34 17.57 7.88
CA TRP A 67 4.46 16.70 7.50
C TRP A 67 5.80 17.40 7.73
N ILE A 68 5.86 18.69 7.42
CA ILE A 68 7.04 19.55 7.65
C ILE A 68 7.42 19.55 9.14
N THR A 69 6.44 19.53 10.04
CA THR A 69 6.68 19.55 11.49
C THR A 69 7.26 18.26 12.06
N ASN A 70 7.08 17.12 11.37
CA ASN A 70 7.60 15.82 11.83
C ASN A 70 8.87 15.37 11.08
N ASN A 71 9.33 16.11 10.06
CA ASN A 71 10.53 15.81 9.28
C ASN A 71 10.58 14.37 8.71
N LEU A 72 9.41 13.77 8.47
CA LEU A 72 9.25 12.45 7.85
C LEU A 72 8.89 12.64 6.38
N SER A 73 9.39 11.76 5.50
CA SER A 73 8.95 11.78 4.10
C SER A 73 7.63 11.01 3.95
N ILE A 74 6.85 11.34 2.91
CA ILE A 74 5.53 10.76 2.64
C ILE A 74 5.49 9.21 2.76
N PRO A 75 6.48 8.46 2.21
CA PRO A 75 6.55 7.01 2.42
C PRO A 75 6.63 6.56 3.89
N GLU A 76 7.47 7.19 4.73
CA GLU A 76 7.60 6.77 6.14
C GLU A 76 6.32 7.10 6.91
N VAL A 77 5.75 8.29 6.67
CA VAL A 77 4.45 8.70 7.19
C VAL A 77 3.39 7.63 6.90
N PHE A 78 3.31 7.20 5.65
CA PHE A 78 2.31 6.24 5.22
C PHE A 78 2.49 4.90 5.94
N ALA A 79 3.73 4.43 6.05
CA ALA A 79 4.04 3.19 6.77
C ALA A 79 3.69 3.26 8.26
N GLU A 80 4.02 4.37 8.93
CA GLU A 80 3.67 4.58 10.34
C GLU A 80 2.16 4.61 10.56
N MET A 81 1.41 5.26 9.67
CA MET A 81 -0.05 5.29 9.74
C MET A 81 -0.67 3.90 9.58
N MET A 82 -0.18 3.11 8.62
CA MET A 82 -0.61 1.73 8.40
C MET A 82 -0.37 0.85 9.65
N ILE A 83 0.76 1.03 10.34
CA ILE A 83 1.10 0.30 11.57
C ILE A 83 0.25 0.74 12.76
N LYS A 84 0.05 2.05 12.91
CA LYS A 84 -0.63 2.63 14.07
C LYS A 84 -2.15 2.44 14.01
N TYR A 85 -2.72 2.41 12.80
CA TYR A 85 -4.16 2.37 12.59
C TYR A 85 -4.60 1.28 11.60
N PRO A 86 -4.39 0.00 11.92
CA PRO A 86 -4.66 -1.11 11.00
C PRO A 86 -6.15 -1.49 10.86
N HIS A 87 -7.05 -0.88 11.62
CA HIS A 87 -8.46 -1.29 11.74
C HIS A 87 -9.45 -0.15 11.48
N TYR A 88 -9.27 0.63 10.42
CA TYR A 88 -10.07 1.84 10.18
C TYR A 88 -11.60 1.60 10.17
N LYS A 89 -12.10 0.44 9.74
CA LYS A 89 -13.54 0.07 9.77
C LYS A 89 -14.10 -0.29 11.16
N LEU A 90 -13.26 -0.58 12.15
CA LEU A 90 -13.68 -0.91 13.52
C LEU A 90 -13.63 0.31 14.46
N TYR A 91 -13.09 1.43 14.00
CA TYR A 91 -13.04 2.66 14.78
C TYR A 91 -14.43 3.28 14.89
N LYS A 92 -15.02 3.19 16.10
CA LYS A 92 -16.09 4.10 16.51
C LYS A 92 -15.41 5.38 17.00
N PRO A 93 -15.71 6.55 16.42
CA PRO A 93 -15.08 7.80 16.82
C PRO A 93 -15.42 8.07 18.28
N SER A 94 -14.44 8.00 19.17
CA SER A 94 -14.63 8.23 20.61
C SER A 94 -13.78 9.36 21.19
N ASN A 95 -13.22 10.23 20.33
CA ASN A 95 -12.63 11.56 20.57
C ASN A 95 -11.13 11.60 20.22
N GLU A 96 -10.76 12.32 19.16
CA GLU A 96 -9.76 13.42 19.09
C GLU A 96 -9.50 13.79 17.62
N PHE A 97 -8.95 14.98 17.38
CA PHE A 97 -8.62 15.54 16.05
C PHE A 97 -7.74 14.61 15.16
N ALA A 98 -6.98 13.70 15.78
CA ALA A 98 -6.23 12.66 15.09
C ALA A 98 -7.15 11.68 14.32
N ASP A 99 -8.40 11.48 14.78
CA ASP A 99 -9.37 10.54 14.21
C ASP A 99 -9.94 11.05 12.87
N GLU A 100 -10.08 12.36 12.69
CA GLU A 100 -10.60 12.96 11.45
C GLU A 100 -9.54 12.91 10.34
N MET A 101 -8.29 13.18 10.67
CA MET A 101 -7.17 13.07 9.72
C MET A 101 -6.98 11.61 9.29
N GLN A 102 -7.06 10.64 10.22
CA GLN A 102 -7.02 9.21 9.89
C GLN A 102 -8.13 8.82 8.91
N LEU A 103 -9.39 9.16 9.20
CA LEU A 103 -10.52 8.87 8.33
C LEU A 103 -10.34 9.50 6.94
N LYS A 104 -9.88 10.75 6.85
CA LYS A 104 -9.62 11.40 5.55
C LYS A 104 -8.49 10.74 4.77
N ILE A 105 -7.40 10.36 5.43
CA ILE A 105 -6.31 9.64 4.78
C ILE A 105 -6.78 8.28 4.23
N TRP A 106 -7.60 7.56 4.96
CA TRP A 106 -8.13 6.26 4.51
C TRP A 106 -9.25 6.36 3.48
N LEU A 107 -10.12 7.38 3.58
CA LEU A 107 -11.30 7.55 2.71
C LEU A 107 -11.06 8.42 1.47
N GLU A 108 -10.15 9.40 1.54
CA GLU A 108 -10.01 10.45 0.54
C GLU A 108 -8.66 10.40 -0.21
N SER A 109 -7.74 9.50 0.16
CA SER A 109 -6.49 9.34 -0.58
C SER A 109 -6.70 8.52 -1.85
N TYR A 110 -6.35 9.12 -2.98
CA TYR A 110 -6.27 8.44 -4.27
C TYR A 110 -4.81 8.34 -4.71
N PHE A 111 -4.48 7.20 -5.31
CA PHE A 111 -3.17 6.97 -5.89
C PHE A 111 -3.23 7.17 -7.39
N ILE A 112 -2.33 8.01 -7.86
CA ILE A 112 -2.15 8.31 -9.27
C ILE A 112 -0.85 7.65 -9.72
N ALA A 113 -0.89 6.91 -10.82
CA ALA A 113 0.32 6.40 -11.43
C ALA A 113 1.24 7.56 -11.84
N THR A 114 2.55 7.35 -11.68
CA THR A 114 3.56 8.26 -12.24
C THR A 114 3.93 7.82 -13.66
N GLU A 115 4.54 8.72 -14.43
CA GLU A 115 5.13 8.39 -15.75
C GLU A 115 6.08 7.17 -15.68
N LYS A 116 6.71 6.94 -14.53
CA LYS A 116 7.60 5.79 -14.31
C LYS A 116 6.82 4.48 -14.29
N LEU A 117 5.68 4.43 -13.60
CA LEU A 117 4.83 3.25 -13.55
C LEU A 117 4.14 3.02 -14.89
N GLU A 118 3.62 4.08 -15.52
CA GLU A 118 3.05 4.03 -16.86
C GLU A 118 4.05 3.43 -17.86
N SER A 119 5.30 3.94 -17.85
CA SER A 119 6.36 3.43 -18.72
C SER A 119 6.71 1.96 -18.47
N ILE A 120 6.63 1.49 -17.21
CA ILE A 120 6.82 0.06 -16.90
C ILE A 120 5.66 -0.77 -17.46
N SER A 121 4.41 -0.33 -17.23
CA SER A 121 3.22 -1.00 -17.73
C SER A 121 3.20 -1.09 -19.25
N ASP A 122 3.57 -0.01 -19.95
CA ASP A 122 3.72 0.04 -21.42
C ASP A 122 4.74 -1.00 -21.92
N ARG A 123 5.93 -1.04 -21.32
CA ARG A 123 6.96 -2.01 -21.69
C ARG A 123 6.52 -3.45 -21.46
N CYS A 124 5.66 -3.67 -20.47
CA CYS A 124 5.10 -4.99 -20.15
C CYS A 124 3.83 -5.30 -20.94
N ARG A 125 3.30 -4.37 -21.77
CA ARG A 125 2.04 -4.50 -22.51
C ARG A 125 0.83 -4.73 -21.60
N LEU A 126 0.82 -4.00 -20.49
CA LEU A 126 -0.24 -3.93 -19.48
C LEU A 126 -0.82 -2.51 -19.40
N ASP A 127 -0.82 -1.76 -20.50
CA ASP A 127 -1.17 -0.34 -20.57
C ASP A 127 -2.67 -0.06 -20.72
N ARG A 128 -3.50 -1.08 -20.98
CA ARG A 128 -4.89 -0.90 -21.45
C ARG A 128 -5.90 -1.90 -20.87
N GLY A 129 -5.92 -2.02 -19.54
CA GLY A 129 -7.03 -2.69 -18.87
C GLY A 129 -6.74 -3.20 -17.48
N ASP A 130 -7.82 -3.44 -16.75
CA ASP A 130 -7.82 -4.08 -15.43
C ASP A 130 -7.73 -5.60 -15.62
N TYR A 131 -6.60 -6.04 -16.18
CA TYR A 131 -6.35 -7.47 -16.37
C TYR A 131 -6.15 -8.12 -15.00
N PRO A 132 -6.83 -9.25 -14.70
CA PRO A 132 -6.49 -10.03 -13.52
C PRO A 132 -5.05 -10.51 -13.60
N ILE A 133 -4.36 -10.56 -12.47
CA ILE A 133 -3.00 -11.08 -12.44
C ILE A 133 -2.96 -12.59 -12.77
N ASP A 134 -2.09 -12.95 -13.70
CA ASP A 134 -1.81 -14.33 -14.09
C ASP A 134 -0.30 -14.54 -14.18
N MET A 135 0.28 -15.25 -13.20
CA MET A 135 1.72 -15.51 -13.18
C MET A 135 2.17 -16.59 -14.17
N SER A 136 1.28 -17.10 -15.03
CA SER A 136 1.63 -17.85 -16.24
C SER A 136 1.75 -16.96 -17.49
N ASP A 137 1.26 -15.72 -17.42
CA ASP A 137 1.42 -14.71 -18.47
C ASP A 137 2.80 -14.03 -18.36
N GLU A 138 3.59 -14.09 -19.44
CA GLU A 138 4.93 -13.49 -19.51
C GLU A 138 4.91 -11.97 -19.22
N ARG A 139 3.79 -11.29 -19.51
CA ARG A 139 3.63 -9.85 -19.23
C ARG A 139 3.65 -9.56 -17.73
N TRP A 140 2.94 -10.36 -16.94
CA TRP A 140 2.90 -10.24 -15.48
C TRP A 140 4.22 -10.65 -14.84
N ILE A 141 4.86 -11.69 -15.35
CA ILE A 141 6.21 -12.10 -14.90
C ILE A 141 7.22 -10.96 -15.15
N GLN A 142 7.14 -10.33 -16.32
CA GLN A 142 8.02 -9.20 -16.65
C GLN A 142 7.69 -7.97 -15.81
N PHE A 143 6.41 -7.67 -15.55
CA PHE A 143 6.00 -6.58 -14.68
C PHE A 143 6.51 -6.75 -13.25
N ASP A 144 6.31 -7.91 -12.62
CA ASP A 144 6.87 -8.23 -11.30
C ASP A 144 8.40 -8.02 -11.26
N ARG A 145 9.11 -8.52 -12.29
CA ARG A 145 10.56 -8.35 -12.41
C ARG A 145 10.98 -6.88 -12.46
N GLU A 146 10.30 -6.06 -13.26
CA GLU A 146 10.60 -4.63 -13.39
C GLU A 146 10.32 -3.88 -12.07
N ILE A 147 9.20 -4.17 -11.40
CA ILE A 147 8.87 -3.58 -10.09
C ILE A 147 9.93 -3.93 -9.05
N ARG A 148 10.31 -5.20 -8.93
CA ARG A 148 11.36 -5.65 -8.00
C ARG A 148 12.72 -5.05 -8.34
N LYS A 149 13.05 -4.90 -9.62
CA LYS A 149 14.27 -4.22 -10.07
C LYS A 149 14.28 -2.76 -9.63
N VAL A 150 13.18 -2.03 -9.81
CA VAL A 150 13.04 -0.65 -9.33
C VAL A 150 13.26 -0.55 -7.83
N PHE A 151 12.67 -1.47 -7.05
CA PHE A 151 12.86 -1.52 -5.60
C PHE A 151 14.34 -1.71 -5.22
N LEU A 152 15.01 -2.65 -5.89
CA LEU A 152 16.44 -2.92 -5.68
C LEU A 152 17.32 -1.70 -6.02
N GLU A 153 17.07 -1.07 -7.18
CA GLU A 153 17.82 0.12 -7.64
C GLU A 153 17.64 1.33 -6.71
N ASN A 154 16.54 1.39 -5.95
CA ASN A 154 16.26 2.44 -4.97
C ASN A 154 16.68 2.05 -3.54
N GLY A 155 17.40 0.94 -3.37
CA GLY A 155 17.93 0.50 -2.07
C GLY A 155 16.86 -0.03 -1.12
N VAL A 156 15.68 -0.38 -1.62
CA VAL A 156 14.54 -0.88 -0.82
C VAL A 156 14.02 -2.21 -1.39
N PRO A 157 14.87 -3.25 -1.53
CA PRO A 157 14.45 -4.53 -2.12
C PRO A 157 13.25 -5.12 -1.39
N TRP A 158 12.42 -5.87 -2.11
CA TRP A 158 11.33 -6.60 -1.49
C TRP A 158 11.90 -7.74 -0.63
N ASP A 159 11.79 -7.61 0.69
CA ASP A 159 12.13 -8.64 1.65
C ASP A 159 11.11 -8.56 2.80
N ILE A 160 10.21 -9.53 2.83
CA ILE A 160 9.15 -9.58 3.85
C ILE A 160 9.61 -10.31 5.12
N GLU A 161 10.71 -11.06 5.05
CA GLU A 161 11.30 -11.73 6.21
C GLU A 161 12.13 -10.74 7.04
N HIS A 162 12.64 -9.67 6.40
CA HIS A 162 13.31 -8.53 7.04
C HIS A 162 12.61 -7.21 6.70
N PRO A 163 11.39 -6.97 7.22
CA PRO A 163 10.65 -5.75 6.93
C PRO A 163 11.34 -4.51 7.47
N LEU A 164 11.23 -3.39 6.75
CA LEU A 164 11.73 -2.10 7.19
C LEU A 164 10.86 -1.49 8.31
N PHE A 165 9.57 -1.82 8.29
CA PHE A 165 8.54 -1.34 9.20
C PHE A 165 7.86 -2.53 9.89
N PRO A 166 8.56 -3.21 10.83
CA PRO A 166 8.03 -4.40 11.48
C PRO A 166 6.77 -4.08 12.28
N ILE A 167 5.76 -4.94 12.15
CA ILE A 167 4.50 -4.81 12.86
C ILE A 167 4.53 -5.65 14.14
N ASP A 168 4.23 -5.01 15.26
CA ASP A 168 4.14 -5.66 16.56
C ASP A 168 2.76 -6.31 16.78
N LYS A 169 2.76 -7.63 16.97
CA LYS A 169 1.60 -8.47 17.29
C LYS A 169 0.80 -7.99 18.51
N THR A 170 1.44 -7.36 19.49
CA THR A 170 0.77 -6.92 20.72
C THR A 170 -0.28 -5.83 20.45
N ARG A 171 -0.18 -5.13 19.32
CA ARG A 171 -1.13 -4.09 18.89
C ARG A 171 -2.40 -4.63 18.23
N PHE A 172 -2.46 -5.93 17.91
CA PHE A 172 -3.58 -6.58 17.22
C PHE A 172 -4.46 -7.42 18.15
N ASN A 173 -4.14 -7.49 19.44
CA ASN A 173 -5.09 -7.94 20.45
C ASN A 173 -6.16 -6.86 20.63
N ILE A 174 -7.05 -6.73 19.64
CA ILE A 174 -8.41 -6.35 19.93
C ILE A 174 -8.93 -7.50 20.78
N ASP A 175 -9.22 -7.23 22.05
CA ASP A 175 -9.95 -8.15 22.92
C ASP A 175 -11.08 -8.79 22.11
N THR A 176 -10.90 -10.06 21.74
CA THR A 176 -12.03 -10.96 21.57
C THR A 176 -12.55 -11.23 22.98
N GLY A 177 -13.13 -10.20 23.60
CA GLY A 177 -13.84 -10.26 24.85
C GLY A 177 -15.10 -11.09 24.65
N GLY A 178 -14.93 -12.41 24.59
CA GLY A 178 -15.99 -13.38 24.76
C GLY A 178 -16.11 -13.68 26.24
N ALA A 179 -16.94 -12.91 26.93
CA ALA A 179 -17.65 -13.35 28.12
C ALA A 179 -19.02 -13.90 27.69
#